data_AF-A0A2I1HP65-F1
#
_entry.id   AF-A0A2I1HP65-F1
#
_cell.length_a   1.000
_cell.length_b   1.000
_cell.length_c   1.000
_cell.angle_alpha   90.00
_cell.angle_beta   90.00
_cell.angle_gamma   90.00
#
_symmetry.space_group_name_H-M   'P 1'
#
loop_
_entity.id
_entity.type
_entity.pdbx_description
1 polymer ?
#
loop_
_entity_poly.entity_id
_entity_poly.type
_entity_poly.pdbx_seq_one_letter_code
_entity_poly.pdbx_strand_id
1 'polypeptide(L)' 'EIHKEQHQTHLLAESVLHGEPLPYKRKHLIDRENRILTVFNNQNDCILIDYLRGISHNISF' A
#
# COMPACT_ATOMS: atom_id res chain seq x y z
N GLU A 1 7.16 -16.63 -5.11
CA GLU A 1 7.32 -15.61 -4.05
C GLU A 1 6.05 -14.77 -3.87
N ILE A 2 5.54 -14.14 -4.94
CA ILE A 2 4.32 -13.29 -4.91
C ILE A 2 3.12 -13.95 -4.23
N HIS A 3 2.78 -15.21 -4.53
CA HIS A 3 1.63 -15.89 -3.91
C HIS A 3 1.76 -16.06 -2.40
N LYS A 4 2.98 -16.25 -1.89
CA LYS A 4 3.24 -16.41 -0.46
C LYS A 4 3.06 -15.07 0.25
N GLU A 5 3.55 -13.99 -0.36
CA GLU A 5 3.40 -12.64 0.15
C GLU A 5 1.93 -12.22 0.16
N GLN A 6 1.19 -12.46 -0.92
CA GLN A 6 -0.26 -12.21 -1.01
C GLN A 6 -1.04 -12.95 0.07
N HIS A 7 -0.73 -14.23 0.30
CA HIS A 7 -1.39 -15.01 1.34
C HIS A 7 -1.14 -14.44 2.73
N GLN A 8 0.10 -14.03 3.02
CA GLN A 8 0.46 -13.43 4.30
C GLN A 8 -0.21 -12.06 4.51
N THR A 9 -0.33 -11.25 3.46
CA THR A 9 -1.10 -10.00 3.50
C THR A 9 -2.57 -10.25 3.79
N HIS A 10 -3.16 -11.30 3.22
CA HIS A 10 -4.56 -11.65 3.46
C HIS A 10 -4.81 -11.99 4.93
N LEU A 11 -3.96 -12.82 5.53
CA LEU A 11 -4.06 -13.19 6.95
C LEU A 11 -3.94 -11.96 7.87
N LEU A 12 -3.03 -11.03 7.54
CA LEU A 12 -2.89 -9.77 8.27
C LEU A 12 -4.09 -8.84 8.12
N ALA A 13 -4.75 -8.85 6.95
CA ALA A 13 -5.96 -8.06 6.74
C ALA A 13 -7.13 -8.63 7.56
N GLU A 14 -7.29 -9.96 7.57
CA GLU A 14 -8.31 -10.63 8.38
C GLU A 14 -8.12 -10.35 9.88
N SER A 15 -6.89 -10.46 10.41
CA SER A 15 -6.65 -10.19 11.83
C SER A 15 -7.03 -8.76 12.23
N VAL A 16 -6.72 -7.77 11.38
CA VAL A 16 -7.11 -6.38 11.59
C VAL A 16 -8.63 -6.21 11.57
N LEU A 17 -9.33 -6.88 10.65
CA LEU A 17 -10.80 -6.85 10.59
C LEU A 17 -11.45 -7.47 11.83
N HIS A 18 -10.77 -8.43 12.46
CA HIS A 18 -11.19 -9.02 13.74
C HIS A 18 -10.82 -8.17 14.96
N GLY A 19 -10.24 -6.99 14.77
CA GLY A 19 -9.88 -6.06 15.84
C GLY A 19 -8.58 -6.40 16.56
N GLU A 20 -7.75 -7.28 15.99
CA GLU A 20 -6.43 -7.56 16.54
C GLU A 20 -5.49 -6.35 16.40
N PRO A 21 -4.57 -6.13 17.36
CA PRO A 21 -3.60 -5.05 17.26
C PRO A 21 -2.70 -5.21 16.03
N LEU A 22 -2.51 -4.13 15.28
CA LEU A 22 -1.57 -4.16 14.16
C LEU A 22 -0.15 -4.46 14.65
N PRO A 23 0.59 -5.36 13.98
CA PRO A 23 2.01 -5.52 14.24
C PRO A 23 2.73 -4.19 13.98
N TYR A 24 3.76 -3.93 14.79
CA TYR A 24 4.56 -2.71 14.64
C TYR A 24 5.12 -2.60 13.21
N LYS A 25 4.65 -1.62 12.46
CA LYS A 25 5.21 -1.26 11.15
C LYS A 25 6.30 -0.21 11.35
N ARG A 26 7.44 -0.40 10.66
CA ARG A 26 8.50 0.61 10.61
C ARG A 26 7.94 1.89 9.97
N LYS A 27 8.28 3.05 10.52
CA LYS A 27 7.80 4.36 10.05
C LYS A 27 7.88 4.55 8.52
N HIS A 28 8.99 4.15 7.90
CA HIS A 28 9.16 4.29 6.45
C HIS A 28 8.16 3.46 5.62
N LEU A 29 7.66 2.34 6.15
CA LEU A 29 6.64 1.52 5.47
C LEU A 29 5.28 2.23 5.54
N ILE A 30 4.95 2.82 6.70
CA ILE A 30 3.73 3.63 6.87
C ILE A 30 3.78 4.85 5.95
N ASP A 31 4.92 5.55 5.91
CA ASP A 31 5.10 6.72 5.04
C ASP A 31 4.94 6.33 3.56
N ARG A 32 5.48 5.17 3.15
CA ARG A 32 5.33 4.64 1.80
C ARG A 32 3.86 4.30 1.48
N GLU A 33 3.15 3.62 2.37
CA GLU A 33 1.71 3.34 2.23
C GLU A 33 0.91 4.64 2.06
N ASN A 34 1.17 5.65 2.88
CA ASN A 34 0.51 6.96 2.79
C ASN A 34 0.76 7.65 1.43
N ARG A 35 1.99 7.57 0.90
CA ARG A 35 2.29 8.12 -0.44
C ARG A 35 1.55 7.38 -1.54
N ILE A 36 1.49 6.05 -1.50
CA ILE A 36 0.73 5.23 -2.46
C ILE A 36 -0.75 5.61 -2.40
N LEU A 37 -1.33 5.68 -1.21
CA LEU A 37 -2.73 6.07 -1.01
C LEU A 37 -3.02 7.48 -1.54
N THR A 38 -2.10 8.42 -1.35
CA THR A 38 -2.23 9.78 -1.87
C THR A 38 -2.31 9.79 -3.40
N VAL A 39 -1.42 9.05 -4.08
CA VAL A 39 -1.46 8.94 -5.55
C VAL A 39 -2.74 8.23 -6.00
N PHE A 40 -3.12 7.14 -5.33
CA PHE A 40 -4.33 6.37 -5.62
C PHE A 40 -5.60 7.24 -5.54
N ASN A 41 -5.74 8.02 -4.46
CA ASN A 41 -6.91 8.87 -4.26
C ASN A 41 -7.00 10.02 -5.27
N ASN A 42 -5.86 10.44 -5.84
CA ASN A 42 -5.79 11.50 -6.87
C ASN A 42 -5.99 10.97 -8.29
N GLN A 43 -6.41 9.72 -8.48
CA GLN A 43 -6.55 9.09 -9.80
C GLN A 43 -7.43 9.90 -10.77
N ASN A 44 -8.49 10.55 -10.27
CA ASN A 44 -9.42 11.31 -11.11
C ASN A 44 -8.94 12.73 -11.42
N ASP A 45 -7.99 13.24 -10.64
CA ASP A 45 -7.49 14.62 -10.74
C ASP A 45 -6.14 14.71 -11.47
N CYS A 46 -5.59 13.56 -11.89
CA CYS A 46 -4.28 13.45 -12.53
C CYS A 46 -4.41 12.87 -13.95
N ILE A 47 -3.53 13.31 -14.85
CA ILE A 47 -3.41 12.67 -16.17
C ILE A 47 -2.88 11.24 -15.96
N LEU A 48 -3.41 10.28 -16.73
CA LEU A 48 -3.09 8.85 -16.60
C LEU A 48 -1.57 8.57 -16.50
N ILE A 49 -0.75 9.27 -17.27
CA ILE A 49 0.71 9.07 -17.26
C ILE A 49 1.33 9.52 -15.93
N ASP A 50 0.88 10.63 -15.34
CA ASP A 50 1.38 11.12 -14.07
C ASP A 50 0.93 10.21 -12.93
N TYR A 51 -0.30 9.70 -13.00
CA TYR A 51 -0.81 8.69 -12.08
C TYR A 51 0.05 7.42 -12.11
N LEU A 52 0.25 6.81 -13.28
CA LEU A 52 1.05 5.59 -13.43
C LEU A 52 2.51 5.79 -13.00
N ARG A 53 3.09 6.96 -13.30
CA ARG A 53 4.44 7.32 -12.84
C ARG A 53 4.50 7.42 -11.32
N GLY A 54 3.52 8.07 -10.70
CA GLY A 54 3.41 8.18 -9.25
C GLY A 54 3.31 6.81 -8.57
N ILE A 55 2.49 5.90 -9.11
CA ILE A 55 2.39 4.52 -8.62
C ILE A 55 3.73 3.80 -8.77
N SER A 56 4.32 3.81 -9.98
CA SER A 56 5.59 3.14 -10.25
C SER A 56 6.71 3.60 -9.33
N HIS A 57 6.83 4.91 -9.07
CA HIS A 57 7.85 5.44 -8.19
C HIS A 57 7.70 4.91 -6.75
N ASN A 58 6.48 4.87 -6.22
CA ASN A 58 6.25 4.47 -4.83
C ASN A 58 6.27 2.95 -4.61
N ILE A 59 6.13 2.14 -5.66
CA ILE A 59 6.30 0.68 -5.54
C ILE A 59 7.77 0.26 -5.70
N SER A 60 8.58 1.00 -6.45
CA SER A 60 9.99 0.68 -6.68
C SER A 60 10.93 1.15 -5.56
N PHE A 61 10.50 2.10 -4.72
CA PHE A 61 11.27 2.69 -3.60
C PHE A 61 10.50 2.60 -2.28
#